data_AF-A0A926AQC8-F1
#
_entry.id   AF-A0A926AQC8-F1
#
_cell.length_a   1.000
_cell.length_b   1.000
_cell.length_c   1.000
_cell.angle_alpha   90.00
_cell.angle_beta   90.00
_cell.angle_gamma   90.00
#
_symmetry.space_group_name_H-M   'P 1'
#
loop_
_entity.id
_entity.type
_entity.pdbx_description
1 polymer ?
#
loop_
_entity_poly.entity_id
_entity_poly.type
_entity_poly.pdbx_seq_one_letter_code
_entity_poly.pdbx_strand_id
1 'polypeptide(L)'
;MHAEETRLQQSHERTANWHRWGPYLSERQWGTVREDYSEHGDSWNYFPHDHARSRAYRWGEDGLLGLCDRECRLCFGLALWNGRDPILKERLFGLTGPEGNHGEDVKEEYFYLDSTPTHSYMKALYKYPQAEYPYEWLVAENARRGRFDPEFELLDTGVFEDNRYFDVFAEYANASPDDVLIRITVANRASVPATVHVLPTLWFRNTWSWGCLHEGCELKPVIALQDDGSLMTDHVTLGRFRFCCEDHPTSGTPPILFTENETNAALLFGDVNGSHPVKDAFHDYVIAGDLAAVSTKLHGTKAASHYVLTLPAHGEVTVRLRLTAEQLADDQPFGERFDRVFIERISEANQFYSAKLPTTATAEERNVARQAYAGLLWSKQ
;
A
#
# COMPACT_ATOMS: atom_id res chain seq x y z
N MET A 1 1.23 -24.32 23.43
CA MET A 1 0.63 -23.72 22.24
C MET A 1 1.12 -22.29 22.18
N HIS A 2 1.84 -21.93 21.12
CA HIS A 2 2.35 -20.56 20.96
C HIS A 2 1.20 -19.59 20.67
N ALA A 3 1.39 -18.29 20.93
CA ALA A 3 0.34 -17.28 20.74
C ALA A 3 -0.30 -17.33 19.34
N GLU A 4 0.54 -17.50 18.30
CA GLU A 4 0.07 -17.60 16.92
C GLU A 4 -0.79 -18.86 16.65
N GLU A 5 -0.47 -19.99 17.28
CA GLU A 5 -1.28 -21.20 17.17
C GLU A 5 -2.64 -21.02 17.85
N THR A 6 -2.68 -20.28 18.96
CA THR A 6 -3.95 -19.89 19.60
C THR A 6 -4.79 -19.01 18.69
N ARG A 7 -4.20 -18.03 17.98
CA ARG A 7 -4.94 -17.19 17.01
C ARG A 7 -5.48 -17.98 15.82
N LEU A 8 -4.69 -18.94 15.33
CA LEU A 8 -5.13 -19.87 14.28
C LEU A 8 -6.33 -20.69 14.76
N GLN A 9 -6.28 -21.22 15.98
CA GLN A 9 -7.40 -21.95 16.57
C GLN A 9 -8.64 -21.06 16.71
N GLN A 10 -8.48 -19.84 17.23
CA GLN A 10 -9.58 -18.89 17.38
C GLN A 10 -10.22 -18.53 16.02
N SER A 11 -9.40 -18.41 14.96
CA SER A 11 -9.88 -18.14 13.61
C SER A 11 -10.64 -19.33 13.03
N HIS A 12 -10.14 -20.55 13.26
CA HIS A 12 -10.81 -21.79 12.85
C HIS A 12 -12.15 -22.01 13.57
N GLU A 13 -12.18 -21.75 14.88
CA GLU A 13 -13.38 -21.83 15.73
C GLU A 13 -14.32 -20.63 15.57
N ARG A 14 -13.91 -19.60 14.82
CA ARG A 14 -14.63 -18.34 14.61
C ARG A 14 -14.95 -17.58 15.91
N THR A 15 -14.07 -17.68 16.90
CA THR A 15 -14.16 -16.92 18.16
C THR A 15 -13.47 -15.56 18.09
N ALA A 16 -12.54 -15.39 17.14
CA ALA A 16 -11.92 -14.12 16.80
C ALA A 16 -11.59 -14.07 15.30
N ASN A 17 -11.72 -12.90 14.66
CA ASN A 17 -11.52 -12.75 13.21
C ASN A 17 -10.13 -12.19 12.86
N TRP A 18 -9.05 -12.91 13.22
CA TRP A 18 -7.68 -12.42 12.99
C TRP A 18 -7.34 -12.21 11.51
N HIS A 19 -7.98 -12.94 10.61
CA HIS A 19 -7.87 -12.77 9.16
C HIS A 19 -8.79 -11.66 8.62
N ARG A 20 -9.28 -10.73 9.45
CA ARG A 20 -10.05 -9.59 8.93
C ARG A 20 -9.14 -8.69 8.11
N TRP A 21 -7.99 -8.32 8.66
CA TRP A 21 -7.03 -7.43 8.03
C TRP A 21 -5.81 -8.21 7.58
N GLY A 22 -5.38 -7.97 6.35
CA GLY A 22 -4.24 -8.66 5.78
C GLY A 22 -3.84 -8.08 4.42
N PRO A 23 -2.80 -8.64 3.81
CA PRO A 23 -2.29 -8.22 2.50
C PRO A 23 -3.15 -8.86 1.40
N TYR A 24 -4.47 -8.63 1.49
CA TYR A 24 -5.46 -9.04 0.49
C TYR A 24 -5.59 -7.99 -0.63
N LEU A 25 -4.88 -6.86 -0.48
CA LEU A 25 -4.79 -5.82 -1.47
C LEU A 25 -3.69 -6.19 -2.47
N SER A 26 -4.00 -6.12 -3.76
CA SER A 26 -2.99 -6.38 -4.78
C SER A 26 -1.97 -5.25 -4.82
N GLU A 27 -0.74 -5.55 -5.22
CA GLU A 27 0.24 -4.49 -5.53
C GLU A 27 0.21 -4.10 -7.02
N ARG A 28 -0.56 -4.84 -7.83
CA ARG A 28 -0.79 -4.62 -9.27
C ARG A 28 -2.15 -5.21 -9.70
N GLN A 29 -3.13 -4.36 -9.93
CA GLN A 29 -4.48 -4.75 -10.39
C GLN A 29 -4.75 -4.37 -11.86
N TRP A 30 -3.89 -3.56 -12.46
CA TRP A 30 -3.94 -3.17 -13.88
C TRP A 30 -3.49 -4.30 -14.81
N GLY A 31 -3.96 -4.25 -16.07
CA GLY A 31 -3.64 -5.25 -17.10
C GLY A 31 -4.25 -6.63 -16.84
N THR A 32 -5.30 -6.74 -16.01
CA THR A 32 -5.85 -8.04 -15.60
C THR A 32 -7.13 -8.41 -16.35
N VAL A 33 -7.37 -9.71 -16.52
CA VAL A 33 -8.61 -10.24 -17.13
C VAL A 33 -9.88 -9.86 -16.37
N ARG A 34 -9.79 -9.54 -15.07
CA ARG A 34 -10.95 -9.14 -14.26
C ARG A 34 -11.46 -7.76 -14.64
N GLU A 35 -10.55 -6.87 -15.01
CA GLU A 35 -10.85 -5.47 -15.35
C GLU A 35 -11.01 -5.25 -16.86
N ASP A 36 -11.01 -6.33 -17.66
CA ASP A 36 -11.15 -6.28 -19.11
C ASP A 36 -12.63 -6.22 -19.53
N TYR A 37 -13.00 -5.11 -20.16
CA TYR A 37 -14.29 -4.90 -20.80
C TYR A 37 -14.15 -4.51 -22.27
N SER A 38 -13.01 -4.85 -22.88
CA SER A 38 -12.80 -4.68 -24.32
C SER A 38 -13.69 -5.64 -25.12
N GLU A 39 -13.95 -5.31 -26.38
CA GLU A 39 -14.79 -6.13 -27.26
C GLU A 39 -14.17 -7.51 -27.58
N HIS A 40 -12.84 -7.63 -27.49
CA HIS A 40 -12.10 -8.79 -27.98
C HIS A 40 -11.17 -9.46 -26.96
N GLY A 41 -11.24 -9.08 -25.67
CA GLY A 41 -10.42 -9.71 -24.63
C GLY A 41 -8.98 -9.21 -24.56
N ASP A 42 -8.76 -7.91 -24.79
CA ASP A 42 -7.48 -7.21 -24.70
C ASP A 42 -7.16 -6.72 -23.28
N SER A 43 -7.07 -7.66 -22.34
CA SER A 43 -6.85 -7.38 -20.92
C SER A 43 -5.60 -6.55 -20.62
N TRP A 44 -4.53 -6.70 -21.39
CA TRP A 44 -3.27 -5.97 -21.20
C TRP A 44 -3.42 -4.48 -21.51
N ASN A 45 -4.08 -4.13 -22.62
CA ASN A 45 -4.15 -2.75 -23.09
C ASN A 45 -5.44 -2.03 -22.67
N TYR A 46 -6.47 -2.74 -22.22
CA TYR A 46 -7.75 -2.14 -21.85
C TYR A 46 -7.67 -1.30 -20.57
N PHE A 47 -6.92 -1.77 -19.57
CA PHE A 47 -6.69 -1.09 -18.31
C PHE A 47 -5.19 -1.06 -18.01
N PRO A 48 -4.40 -0.26 -18.75
CA PRO A 48 -2.96 -0.21 -18.61
C PRO A 48 -2.55 0.48 -17.30
N HIS A 49 -1.27 0.36 -16.94
CA HIS A 49 -0.67 1.05 -15.80
C HIS A 49 -0.98 2.56 -15.80
N ASP A 50 -1.00 3.20 -16.97
CA ASP A 50 -1.29 4.63 -17.06
C ASP A 50 -2.71 5.02 -16.64
N HIS A 51 -3.69 4.14 -16.83
CA HIS A 51 -5.04 4.36 -16.38
C HIS A 51 -5.20 4.05 -14.87
N ALA A 52 -4.35 3.19 -14.30
CA ALA A 52 -4.43 2.71 -12.90
C ALA A 52 -4.58 3.83 -11.85
N ARG A 53 -3.89 4.97 -12.06
CA ARG A 53 -3.92 6.12 -11.14
C ARG A 53 -5.21 6.93 -11.24
N SER A 54 -5.83 6.95 -12.42
CA SER A 54 -6.97 7.82 -12.74
C SER A 54 -8.29 7.08 -12.87
N ARG A 55 -8.29 5.74 -12.97
CA ARG A 55 -9.47 4.91 -13.16
C ARG A 55 -9.77 4.07 -11.92
N ALA A 56 -10.99 4.12 -11.42
CA ALA A 56 -11.42 3.25 -10.33
C ALA A 56 -11.50 1.79 -10.82
N TYR A 57 -11.04 0.86 -9.98
CA TYR A 57 -11.17 -0.57 -10.22
C TYR A 57 -12.58 -1.03 -9.84
N ARG A 58 -13.06 -2.09 -10.49
CA ARG A 58 -14.38 -2.64 -10.18
C ARG A 58 -14.31 -3.84 -9.24
N TRP A 59 -13.40 -4.78 -9.47
CA TRP A 59 -13.41 -6.08 -8.78
C TRP A 59 -12.33 -6.23 -7.70
N GLY A 60 -11.51 -5.21 -7.52
CA GLY A 60 -10.45 -5.20 -6.53
C GLY A 60 -9.92 -3.78 -6.35
N GLU A 61 -8.74 -3.67 -5.77
CA GLU A 61 -7.95 -2.44 -5.67
C GLU A 61 -6.47 -2.83 -5.72
N ASP A 62 -5.60 -1.84 -5.93
CA ASP A 62 -4.17 -2.02 -5.69
C ASP A 62 -3.57 -0.93 -4.79
N GLY A 63 -2.46 -1.27 -4.13
CA GLY A 63 -1.72 -0.34 -3.29
C GLY A 63 -0.37 -0.91 -2.87
N LEU A 64 0.67 -0.07 -2.95
CA LEU A 64 2.04 -0.42 -2.58
C LEU A 64 2.13 -0.78 -1.09
N LEU A 65 2.65 -1.98 -0.79
CA LEU A 65 2.82 -2.52 0.57
C LEU A 65 1.54 -2.45 1.42
N GLY A 66 0.37 -2.48 0.79
CA GLY A 66 -0.89 -2.14 1.42
C GLY A 66 -1.60 -3.32 2.11
N LEU A 67 -2.67 -2.98 2.84
CA LEU A 67 -3.59 -3.93 3.47
C LEU A 67 -5.02 -3.57 3.10
N CYS A 68 -5.92 -4.54 3.16
CA CYS A 68 -7.35 -4.27 3.21
C CYS A 68 -8.04 -5.25 4.14
N ASP A 69 -9.31 -4.99 4.43
CA ASP A 69 -10.13 -6.04 5.03
C ASP A 69 -10.35 -7.16 3.99
N ARG A 70 -10.60 -8.41 4.43
CA ARG A 70 -10.71 -9.59 3.54
C ARG A 70 -11.78 -9.52 2.44
N GLU A 71 -12.68 -8.53 2.49
CA GLU A 71 -13.70 -8.28 1.46
C GLU A 71 -13.33 -7.07 0.58
N CYS A 72 -12.11 -6.54 0.71
CA CYS A 72 -11.56 -5.41 -0.02
C CYS A 72 -12.51 -4.20 -0.02
N ARG A 73 -13.05 -3.84 1.15
CA ARG A 73 -13.93 -2.67 1.31
C ARG A 73 -13.10 -1.44 1.67
N LEU A 74 -12.34 -1.51 2.75
CA LEU A 74 -11.43 -0.44 3.19
C LEU A 74 -9.99 -0.86 2.95
N CYS A 75 -9.29 -0.05 2.16
CA CYS A 75 -7.91 -0.28 1.74
C CYS A 75 -6.99 0.76 2.37
N PHE A 76 -5.78 0.34 2.69
CA PHE A 76 -4.67 1.16 3.14
C PHE A 76 -3.44 0.86 2.28
N GLY A 77 -2.65 1.87 1.95
CA GLY A 77 -1.44 1.71 1.15
C GLY A 77 -0.56 2.95 1.17
N LEU A 78 0.61 2.86 0.55
CA LEU A 78 1.57 3.94 0.48
C LEU A 78 1.55 4.62 -0.89
N ALA A 79 1.57 5.95 -0.88
CA ALA A 79 1.92 6.77 -2.03
C ALA A 79 3.22 7.51 -1.71
N LEU A 80 4.24 7.40 -2.58
CA LEU A 80 5.56 8.00 -2.38
C LEU A 80 5.91 8.94 -3.53
N TRP A 81 6.71 9.98 -3.24
CA TRP A 81 7.31 10.83 -4.26
C TRP A 81 8.70 11.32 -3.84
N ASN A 82 9.70 11.09 -4.68
CA ASN A 82 11.10 11.49 -4.46
C ASN A 82 11.40 12.94 -4.89
N GLY A 83 10.38 13.69 -5.34
CA GLY A 83 10.53 15.05 -5.87
C GLY A 83 10.93 15.12 -7.35
N ARG A 84 11.01 13.97 -8.04
CA ARG A 84 11.47 13.86 -9.43
C ARG A 84 10.55 13.02 -10.30
N ASP A 85 9.94 11.98 -9.74
CA ASP A 85 9.11 11.07 -10.51
C ASP A 85 7.91 11.79 -11.15
N PRO A 86 7.52 11.41 -12.37
CA PRO A 86 6.40 12.01 -13.08
C PRO A 86 5.04 11.58 -12.52
N ILE A 87 5.00 10.54 -11.68
CA ILE A 87 3.79 10.00 -11.04
C ILE A 87 4.08 9.66 -9.58
N LEU A 88 3.02 9.54 -8.76
CA LEU A 88 3.17 9.04 -7.40
C LEU A 88 3.40 7.52 -7.46
N LYS A 89 4.32 7.05 -6.64
CA LYS A 89 4.56 5.63 -6.48
C LYS A 89 3.53 5.04 -5.52
N GLU A 90 2.37 4.67 -6.08
CA GLU A 90 1.22 4.11 -5.34
C GLU A 90 1.08 2.59 -5.49
N ARG A 91 1.79 1.99 -6.46
CA ARG A 91 1.69 0.58 -6.86
C ARG A 91 2.97 0.14 -7.55
N LEU A 92 3.14 -1.17 -7.74
CA LEU A 92 4.27 -1.71 -8.48
C LEU A 92 4.06 -1.47 -9.99
N PHE A 93 5.12 -1.01 -10.64
CA PHE A 93 5.22 -0.93 -12.09
C PHE A 93 5.82 -2.21 -12.66
N GLY A 94 5.50 -2.48 -13.91
CA GLY A 94 6.02 -3.62 -14.63
C GLY A 94 5.64 -3.55 -16.10
N LEU A 95 6.02 -4.60 -16.81
CA LEU A 95 5.69 -4.83 -18.20
C LEU A 95 4.48 -5.75 -18.28
N THR A 96 3.58 -5.46 -19.23
CA THR A 96 2.55 -6.40 -19.68
C THR A 96 3.18 -7.53 -20.51
N GLY A 97 2.40 -8.59 -20.76
CA GLY A 97 2.85 -9.71 -21.58
C GLY A 97 3.48 -9.32 -22.93
N PRO A 98 2.88 -8.38 -23.70
CA PRO A 98 3.46 -7.90 -24.96
C PRO A 98 4.70 -7.00 -24.82
N GLU A 99 4.94 -6.40 -23.66
CA GLU A 99 6.05 -5.45 -23.45
C GLU A 99 7.35 -6.13 -23.01
N GLY A 100 7.26 -7.26 -22.29
CA GLY A 100 8.43 -8.02 -21.85
C GLY A 100 8.84 -9.14 -22.83
N ASN A 101 10.14 -9.36 -22.98
CA ASN A 101 10.70 -10.41 -23.83
C ASN A 101 10.43 -11.84 -23.31
N HIS A 102 10.10 -11.97 -22.02
CA HIS A 102 9.64 -13.22 -21.39
C HIS A 102 8.22 -13.13 -20.79
N GLY A 103 7.44 -12.12 -21.16
CA GLY A 103 6.07 -11.92 -20.68
C GLY A 103 5.95 -10.81 -19.64
N GLU A 104 4.99 -10.95 -18.72
CA GLU A 104 4.81 -9.98 -17.65
C GLU A 104 5.99 -9.97 -16.70
N ASP A 105 6.39 -8.78 -16.28
CA ASP A 105 7.63 -8.61 -15.52
C ASP A 105 7.53 -7.40 -14.60
N VAL A 106 7.69 -7.60 -13.30
CA VAL A 106 7.64 -6.51 -12.32
C VAL A 106 9.01 -5.85 -12.27
N LYS A 107 9.08 -4.56 -12.57
CA LYS A 107 10.35 -3.85 -12.67
C LYS A 107 10.76 -3.13 -11.38
N GLU A 108 10.43 -3.71 -10.23
CA GLU A 108 10.55 -3.08 -8.92
C GLU A 108 11.40 -3.91 -7.97
N GLU A 109 12.02 -3.24 -7.00
CA GLU A 109 12.82 -3.90 -5.97
C GLU A 109 12.07 -3.91 -4.64
N TYR A 110 11.44 -5.04 -4.30
CA TYR A 110 10.63 -5.22 -3.11
C TYR A 110 10.80 -6.61 -2.50
N PHE A 111 10.68 -6.69 -1.17
CA PHE A 111 11.00 -7.89 -0.40
C PHE A 111 10.00 -8.07 0.74
N TYR A 112 9.34 -9.22 0.79
CA TYR A 112 8.53 -9.62 1.93
C TYR A 112 9.44 -10.24 3.00
N LEU A 113 9.62 -9.52 4.11
CA LEU A 113 10.60 -9.86 5.13
C LEU A 113 10.02 -10.76 6.22
N ASP A 114 8.73 -10.57 6.55
CA ASP A 114 8.05 -11.35 7.58
C ASP A 114 6.54 -11.32 7.41
N SER A 115 5.88 -12.40 7.82
CA SER A 115 4.43 -12.44 8.05
C SER A 115 4.12 -13.63 8.94
N THR A 116 3.24 -13.50 9.91
CA THR A 116 2.63 -14.66 10.59
C THR A 116 1.41 -15.16 9.79
N PRO A 117 0.99 -16.43 9.94
CA PRO A 117 -0.18 -16.98 9.24
C PRO A 117 -1.48 -16.19 9.42
N THR A 118 -1.69 -15.63 10.62
CA THR A 118 -2.84 -14.77 10.95
C THR A 118 -2.63 -13.30 10.65
N HIS A 119 -1.49 -12.93 10.02
CA HIS A 119 -1.13 -11.54 9.73
C HIS A 119 -1.02 -10.66 10.99
N SER A 120 -0.84 -11.29 12.15
CA SER A 120 -0.68 -10.62 13.44
C SER A 120 0.62 -9.81 13.54
N TYR A 121 1.64 -10.20 12.76
CA TYR A 121 2.81 -9.38 12.43
C TYR A 121 3.11 -9.51 10.95
N MET A 122 3.48 -8.41 10.29
CA MET A 122 3.94 -8.38 8.91
C MET A 122 5.03 -7.33 8.73
N LYS A 123 5.99 -7.61 7.85
CA LYS A 123 7.04 -6.67 7.45
C LYS A 123 7.41 -6.85 5.99
N ALA A 124 7.43 -5.75 5.25
CA ALA A 124 7.92 -5.70 3.88
C ALA A 124 8.85 -4.50 3.68
N LEU A 125 9.67 -4.57 2.64
CA LEU A 125 10.61 -3.54 2.21
C LEU A 125 10.37 -3.23 0.73
N TYR A 126 10.30 -1.95 0.40
CA TYR A 126 10.35 -1.44 -0.96
C TYR A 126 11.56 -0.52 -1.11
N LYS A 127 12.34 -0.68 -2.18
CA LYS A 127 13.50 0.17 -2.48
C LYS A 127 13.09 1.24 -3.48
N TYR A 128 13.05 2.49 -3.01
CA TYR A 128 12.59 3.61 -3.82
C TYR A 128 13.75 4.51 -4.28
N PRO A 129 14.03 4.63 -5.58
CA PRO A 129 15.14 5.46 -6.05
C PRO A 129 14.99 6.95 -5.74
N GLN A 130 16.11 7.64 -5.53
CA GLN A 130 16.15 9.10 -5.37
C GLN A 130 16.22 9.84 -6.71
N ALA A 131 16.64 9.16 -7.77
CA ALA A 131 16.56 9.65 -9.14
C ALA A 131 15.17 9.38 -9.72
N GLU A 132 14.84 10.07 -10.81
CA GLU A 132 13.61 9.81 -11.55
C GLU A 132 13.56 8.35 -12.00
N TYR A 133 12.42 7.70 -11.77
CA TYR A 133 12.21 6.31 -12.12
C TYR A 133 12.17 6.11 -13.66
N PRO A 134 12.94 5.17 -14.23
CA PRO A 134 13.17 5.08 -15.68
C PRO A 134 12.06 4.30 -16.43
N TYR A 135 10.80 4.72 -16.29
CA TYR A 135 9.63 4.03 -16.88
C TYR A 135 9.76 3.78 -18.39
N GLU A 136 9.97 4.84 -19.16
CA GLU A 136 10.03 4.75 -20.63
C GLU A 136 11.21 3.92 -21.12
N TRP A 137 12.36 4.00 -20.44
CA TRP A 137 13.54 3.24 -20.81
C TRP A 137 13.34 1.75 -20.58
N LEU A 138 12.74 1.37 -19.43
CA LEU A 138 12.41 -0.02 -19.14
C LEU A 138 11.50 -0.63 -20.21
N VAL A 139 10.46 0.09 -20.63
CA VAL A 139 9.55 -0.38 -21.69
C VAL A 139 10.26 -0.45 -23.04
N ALA A 140 10.93 0.64 -23.45
CA ALA A 140 11.53 0.74 -24.78
C ALA A 140 12.68 -0.25 -25.00
N GLU A 141 13.48 -0.52 -23.97
CA GLU A 141 14.60 -1.45 -24.07
C GLU A 141 14.12 -2.90 -24.08
N ASN A 142 13.19 -3.29 -23.19
CA ASN A 142 12.67 -4.66 -23.18
C ASN A 142 11.89 -4.99 -24.47
N ALA A 143 11.17 -4.03 -25.06
CA ALA A 143 10.50 -4.22 -26.35
C ALA A 143 11.46 -4.47 -27.53
N ARG A 144 12.74 -4.10 -27.42
CA ARG A 144 13.77 -4.37 -28.44
C ARG A 144 14.43 -5.74 -28.27
N ARG A 145 14.28 -6.37 -27.11
CA ARG A 145 14.92 -7.64 -26.79
C ARG A 145 14.11 -8.81 -27.30
N GLY A 146 14.82 -9.83 -27.76
CA GLY A 146 14.23 -11.10 -28.17
C GLY A 146 14.18 -12.11 -27.02
N ARG A 147 13.53 -13.24 -27.28
CA ARG A 147 13.43 -14.39 -26.36
C ARG A 147 14.78 -14.97 -25.88
N PHE A 148 15.87 -14.67 -26.58
CA PHE A 148 17.19 -15.20 -26.25
C PHE A 148 18.07 -14.19 -25.51
N ASP A 149 17.62 -12.94 -25.40
CA ASP A 149 18.30 -11.90 -24.65
C ASP A 149 17.85 -11.95 -23.18
N PRO A 150 18.73 -11.61 -22.21
CA PRO A 150 18.29 -11.46 -20.83
C PRO A 150 17.28 -10.31 -20.70
N GLU A 151 16.45 -10.34 -19.66
CA GLU A 151 15.60 -9.18 -19.31
C GLU A 151 16.48 -7.95 -19.01
N PHE A 152 15.97 -6.75 -19.33
CA PHE A 152 16.57 -5.50 -18.87
C PHE A 152 15.92 -5.10 -17.57
N GLU A 153 16.69 -5.11 -16.48
CA GLU A 153 16.18 -4.87 -15.14
C GLU A 153 16.36 -3.44 -14.66
N LEU A 154 15.59 -3.05 -13.63
CA LEU A 154 15.74 -1.75 -12.98
C LEU A 154 17.18 -1.51 -12.52
N LEU A 155 17.87 -2.54 -12.03
CA LEU A 155 19.28 -2.47 -11.62
C LEU A 155 20.21 -2.07 -12.78
N ASP A 156 19.90 -2.47 -14.02
CA ASP A 156 20.73 -2.18 -15.19
C ASP A 156 20.68 -0.69 -15.62
N THR A 157 19.70 0.06 -15.12
CA THR A 157 19.50 1.48 -15.43
C THR A 157 20.46 2.41 -14.67
N GLY A 158 21.13 1.90 -13.63
CA GLY A 158 21.97 2.68 -12.74
C GLY A 158 21.22 3.54 -11.72
N VAL A 159 19.88 3.43 -11.61
CA VAL A 159 19.07 4.27 -10.71
C VAL A 159 19.43 4.11 -9.22
N PHE A 160 20.09 3.01 -8.86
CA PHE A 160 20.56 2.70 -7.51
C PHE A 160 22.06 2.98 -7.27
N GLU A 161 22.79 3.51 -8.25
CA GLU A 161 24.19 3.87 -8.11
C GLU A 161 24.42 4.82 -6.93
N ASP A 162 25.62 4.76 -6.34
CA ASP A 162 26.01 5.50 -5.12
C ASP A 162 25.08 5.26 -3.89
N ASN A 163 24.30 4.17 -3.88
CA ASN A 163 23.25 3.92 -2.90
C ASN A 163 22.19 5.04 -2.85
N ARG A 164 21.88 5.68 -3.98
CA ARG A 164 20.90 6.77 -4.09
C ARG A 164 19.46 6.26 -4.09
N TYR A 165 19.05 5.67 -2.99
CA TYR A 165 17.69 5.19 -2.79
C TYR A 165 17.26 5.27 -1.32
N PHE A 166 15.96 5.15 -1.12
CA PHE A 166 15.33 4.97 0.17
C PHE A 166 14.97 3.49 0.36
N ASP A 167 15.29 2.92 1.51
CA ASP A 167 14.59 1.73 1.98
C ASP A 167 13.30 2.19 2.66
N VAL A 168 12.15 1.72 2.19
CA VAL A 168 10.83 1.99 2.74
C VAL A 168 10.29 0.71 3.36
N PHE A 169 10.32 0.63 4.68
CA PHE A 169 9.76 -0.49 5.44
C PHE A 169 8.31 -0.20 5.80
N ALA A 170 7.42 -1.14 5.49
CA ALA A 170 6.07 -1.19 6.01
C ALA A 170 5.96 -2.33 7.02
N GLU A 171 5.61 -2.00 8.26
CA GLU A 171 5.39 -2.97 9.34
C GLU A 171 3.99 -2.83 9.91
N TYR A 172 3.34 -3.98 10.12
CA TYR A 172 2.00 -4.08 10.67
C TYR A 172 2.00 -4.99 11.89
N ALA A 173 1.32 -4.59 12.95
CA ALA A 173 1.14 -5.38 14.16
C ALA A 173 -0.30 -5.28 14.67
N ASN A 174 -0.98 -6.41 14.79
CA ASN A 174 -2.36 -6.44 15.26
C ASN A 174 -2.38 -6.59 16.79
N ALA A 175 -2.87 -5.57 17.50
CA ALA A 175 -3.12 -5.68 18.94
C ALA A 175 -4.32 -6.60 19.20
N SER A 176 -5.32 -6.55 18.31
CA SER A 176 -6.51 -7.41 18.29
C SER A 176 -6.99 -7.58 16.83
N PRO A 177 -8.01 -8.41 16.54
CA PRO A 177 -8.58 -8.54 15.20
C PRO A 177 -9.03 -7.24 14.52
N ASP A 178 -9.35 -6.22 15.32
CA ASP A 178 -9.92 -4.95 14.87
C ASP A 178 -9.08 -3.73 15.33
N ASP A 179 -7.78 -3.95 15.57
CA ASP A 179 -6.82 -2.93 16.02
C ASP A 179 -5.45 -3.21 15.39
N VAL A 180 -5.14 -2.46 14.32
CA VAL A 180 -3.95 -2.60 13.47
C VAL A 180 -3.02 -1.40 13.69
N LEU A 181 -1.81 -1.66 14.14
CA LEU A 181 -0.76 -0.67 14.30
C LEU A 181 0.16 -0.71 13.08
N ILE A 182 0.57 0.45 12.59
CA ILE A 182 1.32 0.63 11.34
C ILE A 182 2.58 1.44 11.62
N ARG A 183 3.73 0.93 11.19
CA ARG A 183 5.02 1.65 11.20
C ARG A 183 5.57 1.72 9.79
N ILE A 184 5.74 2.94 9.29
CA ILE A 184 6.41 3.20 8.01
C ILE A 184 7.77 3.82 8.32
N THR A 185 8.85 3.09 8.06
CA THR A 185 10.21 3.59 8.27
C THR A 185 10.88 3.85 6.94
N VAL A 186 11.32 5.08 6.72
CA VAL A 186 12.08 5.46 5.53
C VAL A 186 13.52 5.68 5.94
N ALA A 187 14.45 5.00 5.29
CA ALA A 187 15.88 5.12 5.52
C ALA A 187 16.59 5.57 4.24
N ASN A 188 17.28 6.71 4.31
CA ASN A 188 18.12 7.21 3.22
C ASN A 188 19.43 6.44 3.18
N ARG A 189 19.70 5.67 2.11
CA ARG A 189 20.96 4.93 1.98
C ARG A 189 22.10 5.74 1.38
N ALA A 190 21.79 6.90 0.80
CA ALA A 190 22.77 7.77 0.18
C ALA A 190 23.64 8.50 1.21
N SER A 191 24.82 8.91 0.75
CA SER A 191 25.74 9.76 1.52
C SER A 191 25.37 11.25 1.49
N VAL A 192 24.20 11.61 0.94
CA VAL A 192 23.70 12.98 0.86
C VAL A 192 22.27 13.05 1.42
N PRO A 193 21.86 14.18 2.03
CA PRO A 193 20.47 14.36 2.43
C PRO A 193 19.52 14.31 1.24
N ALA A 194 18.32 13.77 1.45
CA ALA A 194 17.28 13.69 0.43
C ALA A 194 15.89 13.87 1.04
N THR A 195 14.99 14.45 0.26
CA THR A 195 13.59 14.65 0.65
C THR A 195 12.71 13.60 -0.03
N VAL A 196 11.73 13.08 0.70
CA VAL A 196 10.73 12.16 0.19
C VAL A 196 9.37 12.55 0.77
N HIS A 197 8.36 12.52 -0.09
CA HIS A 197 6.97 12.68 0.30
C HIS A 197 6.40 11.30 0.58
N VAL A 198 5.77 11.13 1.73
CA VAL A 198 5.13 9.88 2.15
C VAL A 198 3.68 10.18 2.44
N LEU A 199 2.79 9.50 1.73
CA LEU A 199 1.35 9.67 1.83
C LEU A 199 0.71 8.32 2.19
N PRO A 200 0.66 7.95 3.49
CA PRO A 200 -0.17 6.84 3.94
C PRO A 200 -1.63 7.15 3.62
N THR A 201 -2.22 6.32 2.77
CA THR A 201 -3.49 6.60 2.11
C THR A 201 -4.52 5.55 2.51
N LEU A 202 -5.73 6.00 2.83
CA LEU A 202 -6.88 5.18 3.17
C LEU A 202 -7.99 5.44 2.14
N TRP A 203 -8.59 4.40 1.57
CA TRP A 203 -9.68 4.57 0.62
C TRP A 203 -10.66 3.40 0.64
N PHE A 204 -11.90 3.69 0.23
CA PHE A 204 -12.88 2.67 -0.04
C PHE A 204 -12.81 2.21 -1.48
N ARG A 205 -12.89 0.90 -1.71
CA ARG A 205 -13.08 0.35 -3.07
C ARG A 205 -14.38 0.92 -3.63
N ASN A 206 -14.33 1.36 -4.88
CA ASN A 206 -15.51 1.94 -5.52
C ASN A 206 -16.52 0.84 -5.87
N THR A 207 -17.59 0.75 -5.09
CA THR A 207 -18.72 -0.17 -5.33
C THR A 207 -20.00 0.59 -5.72
N TRP A 208 -20.03 1.90 -5.53
CA TRP A 208 -21.23 2.74 -5.72
C TRP A 208 -21.42 3.24 -7.15
N SER A 209 -20.35 3.33 -7.96
CA SER A 209 -20.44 3.85 -9.33
C SER A 209 -20.99 2.84 -10.36
N TRP A 210 -21.13 1.56 -9.99
CA TRP A 210 -21.41 0.47 -10.95
C TRP A 210 -22.87 0.02 -11.03
N GLY A 211 -23.76 0.69 -10.30
CA GLY A 211 -25.17 0.31 -10.17
C GLY A 211 -25.37 -1.01 -9.41
N CYS A 212 -26.62 -1.42 -9.24
CA CYS A 212 -26.99 -2.49 -8.30
C CYS A 212 -27.08 -3.91 -8.90
N LEU A 213 -26.53 -4.12 -10.10
CA LEU A 213 -26.72 -5.38 -10.83
C LEU A 213 -25.83 -6.52 -10.32
N HIS A 214 -24.66 -6.22 -9.75
CA HIS A 214 -23.65 -7.22 -9.40
C HIS A 214 -23.21 -7.11 -7.93
N GLU A 215 -23.08 -5.89 -7.42
CA GLU A 215 -22.89 -5.60 -6.00
C GLU A 215 -24.16 -4.92 -5.46
N GLY A 216 -24.43 -5.07 -4.16
CA GLY A 216 -25.64 -4.50 -3.54
C GLY A 216 -25.71 -2.97 -3.70
N CYS A 217 -26.92 -2.40 -3.62
CA CYS A 217 -27.10 -0.94 -3.53
C CYS A 217 -26.68 -0.44 -2.13
N GLU A 218 -25.42 -0.59 -1.76
CA GLU A 218 -24.91 -0.10 -0.47
C GLU A 218 -24.75 1.42 -0.51
N LEU A 219 -24.87 2.05 0.67
CA LEU A 219 -24.64 3.49 0.81
C LEU A 219 -23.16 3.78 0.55
N LYS A 220 -22.90 4.87 -0.20
CA LYS A 220 -21.53 5.35 -0.43
C LYS A 220 -20.84 5.56 0.93
N PRO A 221 -19.70 4.90 1.20
CA PRO A 221 -19.01 5.02 2.46
C PRO A 221 -18.34 6.39 2.58
N VAL A 222 -17.88 6.74 3.78
CA VAL A 222 -17.25 8.05 4.02
C VAL A 222 -16.05 7.93 4.95
N ILE A 223 -15.02 8.70 4.67
CA ILE A 223 -13.89 9.00 5.56
C ILE A 223 -14.02 10.47 5.92
N ALA A 224 -14.08 10.82 7.21
CA ALA A 224 -14.27 12.19 7.68
C ALA A 224 -13.29 12.57 8.79
N LEU A 225 -12.74 13.79 8.73
CA LEU A 225 -11.89 14.34 9.78
C LEU A 225 -12.72 14.61 11.04
N GLN A 226 -12.17 14.22 12.20
CA GLN A 226 -12.75 14.48 13.51
C GLN A 226 -12.02 15.64 14.21
N ASP A 227 -12.62 16.20 15.27
CA ASP A 227 -12.07 17.34 16.01
C ASP A 227 -10.70 17.06 16.66
N ASP A 228 -10.40 15.79 16.93
CA ASP A 228 -9.11 15.33 17.47
C ASP A 228 -8.04 15.07 16.40
N GLY A 229 -8.33 15.39 15.12
CA GLY A 229 -7.42 15.20 14.00
C GLY A 229 -7.38 13.77 13.42
N SER A 230 -8.11 12.82 14.02
CA SER A 230 -8.24 11.47 13.46
C SER A 230 -9.23 11.41 12.31
N LEU A 231 -9.13 10.35 11.50
CA LEU A 231 -10.07 10.06 10.43
C LEU A 231 -11.06 8.98 10.88
N MET A 232 -12.36 9.27 10.84
CA MET A 232 -13.41 8.27 11.07
C MET A 232 -13.89 7.73 9.73
N THR A 233 -13.84 6.41 9.56
CA THR A 233 -14.43 5.71 8.43
C THR A 233 -15.81 5.20 8.79
N ASP A 234 -16.74 5.20 7.84
CA ASP A 234 -18.08 4.62 8.00
C ASP A 234 -18.47 3.82 6.76
N HIS A 235 -18.71 2.52 6.95
CA HIS A 235 -19.14 1.60 5.91
C HIS A 235 -20.19 0.63 6.46
N VAL A 236 -21.27 0.43 5.71
CA VAL A 236 -22.49 -0.23 6.19
C VAL A 236 -22.27 -1.63 6.77
N THR A 237 -21.43 -2.46 6.15
CA THR A 237 -21.13 -3.83 6.63
C THR A 237 -19.84 -3.99 7.43
N LEU A 238 -18.84 -3.12 7.22
CA LEU A 238 -17.57 -3.19 7.93
C LEU A 238 -17.64 -2.49 9.30
N GLY A 239 -18.56 -1.53 9.44
CA GLY A 239 -18.68 -0.67 10.60
C GLY A 239 -17.70 0.50 10.55
N ARG A 240 -17.47 1.09 11.72
CA ARG A 240 -16.65 2.30 11.87
C ARG A 240 -15.26 1.98 12.39
N PHE A 241 -14.26 2.59 11.75
CA PHE A 241 -12.86 2.52 12.16
C PHE A 241 -12.29 3.93 12.27
N ARG A 242 -11.54 4.15 13.33
CA ARG A 242 -10.75 5.35 13.55
C ARG A 242 -9.33 5.12 13.06
N PHE A 243 -8.84 6.03 12.24
CA PHE A 243 -7.48 6.04 11.72
C PHE A 243 -6.72 7.26 12.26
N CYS A 244 -5.70 7.00 13.08
CA CYS A 244 -4.87 8.02 13.70
C CYS A 244 -3.52 8.09 13.02
N CYS A 245 -3.02 9.31 12.78
CA CYS A 245 -1.70 9.59 12.24
C CYS A 245 -0.86 10.30 13.29
N GLU A 246 0.37 9.86 13.53
CA GLU A 246 1.25 10.53 14.50
C GLU A 246 1.84 11.83 13.93
N ASP A 247 1.95 12.84 14.78
CA ASP A 247 2.71 14.06 14.47
C ASP A 247 4.18 13.73 14.21
N HIS A 248 4.74 14.29 13.16
CA HIS A 248 6.16 14.15 12.93
C HIS A 248 6.96 15.06 13.88
N PRO A 249 8.03 14.59 14.56
CA PRO A 249 8.72 15.36 15.60
C PRO A 249 9.23 16.74 15.16
N THR A 250 9.55 16.92 13.88
CA THR A 250 10.09 18.19 13.36
C THR A 250 9.13 18.98 12.51
N SER A 251 8.19 18.33 11.81
CA SER A 251 7.26 18.99 10.89
C SER A 251 5.84 19.11 11.45
N GLY A 252 5.59 18.58 12.65
CA GLY A 252 4.30 18.63 13.33
C GLY A 252 3.25 17.74 12.68
N THR A 253 1.98 18.12 12.88
CA THR A 253 0.82 17.43 12.32
C THR A 253 0.81 17.50 10.80
N PRO A 254 0.77 16.36 10.08
CA PRO A 254 0.70 16.35 8.64
C PRO A 254 -0.64 16.93 8.15
N PRO A 255 -0.67 17.69 7.04
CA PRO A 255 -1.93 18.01 6.38
C PRO A 255 -2.64 16.74 5.93
N ILE A 256 -3.97 16.75 6.06
CA ILE A 256 -4.85 15.67 5.62
C ILE A 256 -5.51 16.08 4.32
N LEU A 257 -5.31 15.28 3.28
CA LEU A 257 -5.87 15.47 1.94
C LEU A 257 -7.09 14.58 1.76
N PHE A 258 -8.11 15.07 1.06
CA PHE A 258 -9.33 14.33 0.74
C PHE A 258 -9.61 14.33 -0.76
N THR A 259 -10.13 13.22 -1.27
CA THR A 259 -10.67 13.10 -2.62
C THR A 259 -11.70 11.96 -2.69
N GLU A 260 -12.23 11.69 -3.88
CA GLU A 260 -13.06 10.54 -4.15
C GLU A 260 -12.26 9.45 -4.87
N ASN A 261 -12.46 8.17 -4.52
CA ASN A 261 -11.98 7.04 -5.32
C ASN A 261 -12.90 6.83 -6.53
N GLU A 262 -13.00 7.83 -7.40
CA GLU A 262 -13.84 7.83 -8.59
C GLU A 262 -12.98 8.07 -9.84
N THR A 263 -13.38 7.45 -10.94
CA THR A 263 -12.68 7.58 -12.21
C THR A 263 -12.65 9.02 -12.69
N ASN A 264 -11.46 9.50 -13.06
CA ASN A 264 -11.25 10.76 -13.76
C ASN A 264 -11.76 10.65 -15.21
N ALA A 265 -13.08 10.79 -15.38
CA ALA A 265 -13.74 10.67 -16.68
C ALA A 265 -13.36 11.80 -17.64
N ALA A 266 -12.99 12.98 -17.12
CA ALA A 266 -12.50 14.09 -17.92
C ALA A 266 -11.18 13.74 -18.61
N LEU A 267 -10.21 13.21 -17.86
CA LEU A 267 -8.91 12.81 -18.41
C LEU A 267 -9.04 11.61 -19.36
N LEU A 268 -9.78 10.58 -18.96
CA LEU A 268 -9.78 9.29 -19.67
C LEU A 268 -10.79 9.21 -20.82
N PHE A 269 -11.91 9.91 -20.72
CA PHE A 269 -13.03 9.79 -21.67
C PHE A 269 -13.48 11.14 -22.25
N GLY A 270 -12.84 12.25 -21.88
CA GLY A 270 -13.21 13.59 -22.34
C GLY A 270 -14.55 14.07 -21.79
N ASP A 271 -15.05 13.49 -20.69
CA ASP A 271 -16.30 13.91 -20.08
C ASP A 271 -16.11 15.21 -19.30
N VAL A 272 -16.77 16.28 -19.76
CA VAL A 272 -16.70 17.62 -19.15
C VAL A 272 -17.69 17.80 -18.00
N ASN A 273 -18.54 16.82 -17.70
CA ASN A 273 -19.58 16.91 -16.68
C ASN A 273 -19.11 16.34 -15.33
N GLY A 274 -18.27 17.10 -14.62
CA GLY A 274 -17.98 16.83 -13.21
C GLY A 274 -16.61 17.32 -12.77
N SER A 275 -16.55 18.52 -12.18
CA SER A 275 -15.34 19.04 -11.54
C SER A 275 -15.39 18.72 -10.04
N HIS A 276 -15.21 17.46 -9.68
CA HIS A 276 -14.93 17.10 -8.30
C HIS A 276 -13.57 16.40 -8.19
N PRO A 277 -12.90 16.50 -7.05
CA PRO A 277 -11.69 15.74 -6.78
C PRO A 277 -11.92 14.25 -7.02
N VAL A 278 -11.12 13.67 -7.91
CA VAL A 278 -11.19 12.27 -8.36
C VAL A 278 -9.94 11.50 -7.93
N LYS A 279 -9.84 10.22 -8.31
CA LYS A 279 -8.86 9.25 -7.78
C LYS A 279 -7.40 9.74 -7.79
N ASP A 280 -7.02 10.49 -8.81
CA ASP A 280 -5.69 11.03 -9.08
C ASP A 280 -5.44 12.44 -8.50
N ALA A 281 -6.39 13.04 -7.77
CA ALA A 281 -6.23 14.38 -7.19
C ALA A 281 -4.94 14.57 -6.36
N PHE A 282 -4.47 13.52 -5.67
CA PHE A 282 -3.22 13.59 -4.91
C PHE A 282 -1.98 13.70 -5.82
N HIS A 283 -2.03 13.14 -7.03
CA HIS A 283 -0.95 13.33 -8.02
C HIS A 283 -0.85 14.81 -8.40
N ASP A 284 -1.96 15.42 -8.80
CA ASP A 284 -1.99 16.83 -9.21
C ASP A 284 -1.58 17.77 -8.07
N TYR A 285 -2.03 17.47 -6.85
CA TYR A 285 -1.66 18.24 -5.66
C TYR A 285 -0.16 18.18 -5.36
N VAL A 286 0.42 16.97 -5.34
CA VAL A 286 1.81 16.77 -4.90
C VAL A 286 2.81 17.10 -6.00
N ILE A 287 2.55 16.66 -7.24
CA ILE A 287 3.51 16.74 -8.35
C ILE A 287 3.32 18.03 -9.14
N ALA A 288 2.08 18.36 -9.53
CA ALA A 288 1.79 19.59 -10.27
C ALA A 288 1.67 20.82 -9.36
N GLY A 289 1.54 20.64 -8.04
CA GLY A 289 1.35 21.72 -7.08
C GLY A 289 -0.04 22.37 -7.16
N ASP A 290 -1.02 21.69 -7.76
CA ASP A 290 -2.39 22.20 -7.86
C ASP A 290 -3.15 21.99 -6.54
N LEU A 291 -3.14 23.02 -5.70
CA LEU A 291 -3.84 23.01 -4.42
C LEU A 291 -5.37 22.88 -4.56
N ALA A 292 -5.94 23.17 -5.73
CA ALA A 292 -7.37 23.06 -5.98
C ALA A 292 -7.80 21.66 -6.43
N ALA A 293 -6.84 20.75 -6.71
CA ALA A 293 -7.14 19.39 -7.14
C ALA A 293 -7.80 18.55 -6.05
N VAL A 294 -7.48 18.80 -4.78
CA VAL A 294 -8.03 18.08 -3.62
C VAL A 294 -9.30 18.71 -3.08
N SER A 295 -10.09 17.92 -2.37
CA SER A 295 -11.33 18.37 -1.75
C SER A 295 -11.06 19.35 -0.62
N THR A 296 -11.76 20.48 -0.66
CA THR A 296 -11.85 21.41 0.48
C THR A 296 -12.81 20.91 1.56
N LYS A 297 -13.56 19.84 1.29
CA LYS A 297 -14.41 19.20 2.30
C LYS A 297 -13.52 18.34 3.20
N LEU A 298 -13.84 18.32 4.49
CA LEU A 298 -13.17 17.49 5.49
C LEU A 298 -13.67 16.02 5.46
N HIS A 299 -14.09 15.56 4.28
CA HIS A 299 -14.53 14.19 4.04
C HIS A 299 -14.41 13.80 2.56
N GLY A 300 -14.38 12.50 2.31
CA GLY A 300 -14.41 11.88 0.97
C GLY A 300 -14.43 10.36 1.07
N THR A 301 -14.11 9.66 -0.02
CA THR A 301 -13.91 8.20 -0.02
C THR A 301 -12.44 7.78 -0.08
N LYS A 302 -11.52 8.73 -0.27
CA LYS A 302 -10.06 8.56 -0.24
C LYS A 302 -9.44 9.70 0.55
N ALA A 303 -8.54 9.39 1.47
CA ALA A 303 -7.85 10.36 2.31
C ALA A 303 -6.39 9.96 2.54
N ALA A 304 -5.50 10.95 2.69
CA ALA A 304 -4.09 10.70 2.97
C ALA A 304 -3.51 11.72 3.95
N SER A 305 -2.64 11.28 4.84
CA SER A 305 -1.77 12.18 5.61
C SER A 305 -0.50 12.44 4.82
N HIS A 306 -0.19 13.70 4.53
CA HIS A 306 0.95 14.05 3.67
C HIS A 306 2.16 14.48 4.51
N TYR A 307 3.14 13.57 4.62
CA TYR A 307 4.42 13.84 5.27
C TYR A 307 5.47 14.23 4.24
N VAL A 308 6.18 15.33 4.48
CA VAL A 308 7.37 15.73 3.70
C VAL A 308 8.60 15.55 4.59
N LEU A 309 9.35 14.48 4.34
CA LEU A 309 10.45 14.04 5.19
C LEU A 309 11.78 14.38 4.54
N THR A 310 12.61 15.16 5.23
CA THR A 310 14.00 15.40 4.80
C THR A 310 14.92 14.57 5.68
N LEU A 311 15.54 13.55 5.08
CA LEU A 311 16.39 12.60 5.77
C LEU A 311 17.86 12.99 5.58
N PRO A 312 18.68 13.06 6.65
CA PRO A 312 20.12 13.25 6.48
C PRO A 312 20.74 12.04 5.78
N ALA A 313 22.00 12.19 5.35
CA ALA A 313 22.78 11.07 4.84
C ALA A 313 22.77 9.90 5.84
N HIS A 314 22.44 8.69 5.38
CA HIS A 314 22.32 7.49 6.21
C HIS A 314 21.30 7.58 7.36
N GLY A 315 20.44 8.60 7.37
CA GLY A 315 19.40 8.78 8.39
C GLY A 315 18.13 8.02 8.08
N GLU A 316 17.32 7.81 9.11
CA GLU A 316 15.99 7.20 9.00
C GLU A 316 14.95 7.97 9.83
N VAL A 317 13.70 7.87 9.41
CA VAL A 317 12.53 8.44 10.07
C VAL A 317 11.41 7.40 10.07
N THR A 318 10.69 7.27 11.18
CA THR A 318 9.52 6.41 11.30
C THR A 318 8.25 7.25 11.49
N VAL A 319 7.23 6.95 10.69
CA VAL A 319 5.85 7.43 10.87
C VAL A 319 5.01 6.31 11.48
N ARG A 320 4.24 6.62 12.53
CA ARG A 320 3.34 5.68 13.20
C ARG A 320 1.89 6.03 12.90
N LEU A 321 1.09 5.02 12.58
CA LEU A 321 -0.34 5.14 12.34
C LEU A 321 -1.10 3.98 13.02
N ARG A 322 -2.40 4.14 13.25
CA ARG A 322 -3.22 3.09 13.87
C ARG A 322 -4.63 3.11 13.31
N LEU A 323 -5.12 1.95 12.86
CA LEU A 323 -6.49 1.72 12.40
C LEU A 323 -7.20 0.84 13.43
N THR A 324 -8.21 1.39 14.11
CA THR A 324 -8.88 0.71 15.24
C THR A 324 -10.40 0.83 15.08
N ALA A 325 -11.15 -0.25 15.32
CA ALA A 325 -12.60 -0.14 15.35
C ALA A 325 -13.04 0.87 16.41
N GLU A 326 -14.07 1.68 16.12
CA GLU A 326 -14.48 2.83 16.94
C GLU A 326 -14.67 2.46 18.42
N GLN A 327 -15.26 1.29 18.70
CA GLN A 327 -15.52 0.79 20.04
C GLN A 327 -14.27 0.36 20.83
N LEU A 328 -13.13 0.18 20.16
CA LEU A 328 -11.84 -0.19 20.76
C LEU A 328 -10.87 0.99 20.83
N ALA A 329 -11.20 2.11 20.19
CA ALA A 329 -10.34 3.28 20.12
C ALA A 329 -10.05 3.83 21.52
N ASP A 330 -8.77 4.17 21.76
CA ASP A 330 -8.31 4.82 22.98
C ASP A 330 -7.95 6.28 22.69
N ASP A 331 -7.95 7.12 23.73
CA ASP A 331 -7.57 8.54 23.64
C ASP A 331 -6.06 8.73 23.39
N GLN A 332 -5.27 7.65 23.53
CA GLN A 332 -3.82 7.64 23.36
C GLN A 332 -3.41 6.55 22.36
N PRO A 333 -3.57 6.81 21.05
CA PRO A 333 -3.31 5.82 20.00
C PRO A 333 -1.84 5.40 19.91
N PHE A 334 -0.92 6.24 20.40
CA PHE A 334 0.53 6.09 20.33
C PHE A 334 1.19 6.01 21.72
N GLY A 335 2.50 5.79 21.75
CA GLY A 335 3.31 5.71 22.98
C GLY A 335 3.69 4.29 23.40
N GLU A 336 3.96 4.06 24.68
CA GLU A 336 4.54 2.79 25.16
C GLU A 336 3.69 1.55 24.84
N ARG A 337 2.36 1.70 24.80
CA ARG A 337 1.46 0.59 24.43
C ARG A 337 1.66 0.20 22.96
N PHE A 338 1.80 1.19 22.09
CA PHE A 338 2.05 0.99 20.67
C PHE A 338 3.35 0.20 20.45
N ASP A 339 4.43 0.64 21.08
CA ASP A 339 5.75 0.02 20.92
C ASP A 339 5.78 -1.40 21.51
N ARG A 340 5.09 -1.62 22.62
CA ARG A 340 4.95 -2.93 23.26
C ARG A 340 4.23 -3.94 22.39
N VAL A 341 3.15 -3.55 21.71
CA VAL A 341 2.42 -4.45 20.79
C VAL A 341 3.36 -4.93 19.69
N PHE A 342 4.19 -4.06 19.12
CA PHE A 342 5.18 -4.48 18.13
C PHE A 342 6.23 -5.44 18.70
N ILE A 343 6.77 -5.15 19.89
CA ILE A 343 7.73 -6.05 20.56
C ILE A 343 7.09 -7.44 20.78
N GLU A 344 5.85 -7.48 21.24
CA GLU A 344 5.09 -8.71 21.47
C GLU A 344 4.86 -9.48 20.16
N ARG A 345 4.32 -8.83 19.12
CA ARG A 345 4.02 -9.47 17.83
C ARG A 345 5.28 -10.00 17.15
N ILE A 346 6.41 -9.28 17.22
CA ILE A 346 7.71 -9.75 16.70
C ILE A 346 8.20 -10.97 17.50
N SER A 347 8.13 -10.91 18.83
CA SER A 347 8.55 -12.02 19.71
C SER A 347 7.74 -13.28 19.43
N GLU A 348 6.42 -13.15 19.27
CA GLU A 348 5.53 -14.26 18.96
C GLU A 348 5.79 -14.85 17.57
N ALA A 349 6.05 -14.00 16.56
CA ALA A 349 6.45 -14.45 15.22
C ALA A 349 7.76 -15.24 15.28
N ASN A 350 8.75 -14.74 16.03
CA ASN A 350 10.02 -15.44 16.26
C ASN A 350 9.81 -16.79 16.93
N GLN A 351 8.96 -16.87 17.97
CA GLN A 351 8.64 -18.13 18.64
C GLN A 351 7.94 -19.12 17.70
N PHE A 352 6.97 -18.66 16.92
CA PHE A 352 6.26 -19.49 15.95
C PHE A 352 7.22 -20.10 14.93
N TYR A 353 8.04 -19.28 14.26
CA TYR A 353 8.97 -19.78 13.25
C TYR A 353 10.09 -20.64 13.84
N SER A 354 10.56 -20.32 15.05
CA SER A 354 11.55 -21.16 15.73
C SER A 354 11.01 -22.58 16.01
N ALA A 355 9.71 -22.70 16.29
CA ALA A 355 9.05 -23.99 16.50
C ALA A 355 8.74 -24.76 15.21
N LYS A 356 8.59 -24.07 14.06
CA LYS A 356 8.30 -24.72 12.77
C LYS A 356 9.54 -25.07 11.95
N LEU A 357 10.62 -24.31 12.09
CA LEU A 357 11.84 -24.49 11.31
C LEU A 357 12.82 -25.47 11.99
N PRO A 358 13.48 -26.37 11.23
CA PRO A 358 14.37 -27.38 11.80
C PRO A 358 15.47 -26.81 12.70
N THR A 359 15.71 -27.43 13.86
CA THR A 359 16.77 -27.00 14.81
C THR A 359 18.17 -27.01 14.20
N THR A 360 18.40 -27.87 13.21
CA THR A 360 19.68 -28.03 12.49
C THR A 360 19.94 -26.98 11.42
N ALA A 361 18.93 -26.18 11.03
CA ALA A 361 19.09 -25.15 10.02
C ALA A 361 19.90 -23.96 10.57
N THR A 362 20.81 -23.44 9.75
CA THR A 362 21.58 -22.23 10.00
C THR A 362 20.68 -20.98 10.07
N ALA A 363 21.23 -19.87 10.57
CA ALA A 363 20.48 -18.61 10.63
C ALA A 363 20.05 -18.12 9.23
N GLU A 364 20.90 -18.29 8.22
CA GLU A 364 20.61 -17.90 6.83
C GLU A 364 19.50 -18.76 6.23
N GLU A 365 19.58 -20.09 6.36
CA GLU A 365 18.53 -21.00 5.87
C GLU A 365 17.17 -20.71 6.53
N ARG A 366 17.17 -20.40 7.84
CA ARG A 366 15.96 -20.00 8.55
C ARG A 366 15.39 -18.68 8.03
N ASN A 367 16.25 -17.71 7.75
CA ASN A 367 15.83 -16.43 7.19
C ASN A 367 15.23 -16.61 5.79
N VAL A 368 15.88 -17.40 4.91
CA VAL A 368 15.34 -17.74 3.59
C VAL A 368 13.98 -18.41 3.70
N ALA A 369 13.84 -19.42 4.58
CA ALA A 369 12.57 -20.11 4.78
C ALA A 369 11.47 -19.16 5.28
N ARG A 370 11.78 -18.26 6.22
CA ARG A 370 10.83 -17.28 6.76
C ARG A 370 10.38 -16.27 5.71
N GLN A 371 11.30 -15.75 4.88
CA GLN A 371 10.95 -14.84 3.79
C GLN A 371 10.14 -15.56 2.70
N ALA A 372 10.41 -16.84 2.43
CA ALA A 372 9.58 -17.64 1.53
C ALA A 372 8.14 -17.78 2.06
N TYR A 373 7.96 -18.04 3.36
CA TYR A 373 6.63 -18.01 3.99
C TYR A 373 6.01 -16.61 3.93
N ALA A 374 6.79 -15.56 4.17
CA ALA A 374 6.31 -14.19 4.06
C ALA A 374 5.78 -13.90 2.66
N GLY A 375 6.49 -14.31 1.60
CA GLY A 375 6.01 -14.15 0.22
C GLY A 375 4.68 -14.85 -0.05
N LEU A 376 4.52 -16.10 0.41
CA LEU A 376 3.24 -16.80 0.29
C LEU A 376 2.10 -16.11 1.05
N LEU A 377 2.41 -15.47 2.18
CA LEU A 377 1.42 -14.83 3.04
C LEU A 377 1.07 -13.40 2.57
N TRP A 378 2.03 -12.65 2.05
CA TRP A 378 1.84 -11.31 1.48
C TRP A 378 1.15 -11.33 0.12
N SER A 379 1.22 -12.43 -0.62
CA SER A 379 0.56 -12.56 -1.93
C SER A 379 -0.83 -13.23 -1.86
N LYS A 380 -1.55 -13.11 -0.74
CA LYS A 380 -2.93 -13.63 -0.58
C LYS A 380 -3.97 -12.67 -1.17
N GLN A 381 -3.83 -12.30 -2.44
CA GLN A 381 -4.65 -11.28 -3.11
C GLN A 381 -5.95 -11.86 -3.69
#